data_AF-A0A1I5N7I6-F1
#
_entry.id   AF-A0A1I5N7I6-F1
#
_cell.length_a   1.000
_cell.length_b   1.000
_cell.length_c   1.000
_cell.angle_alpha   90.00
_cell.angle_beta   90.00
_cell.angle_gamma   90.00
#
_symmetry.space_group_name_H-M   'P 1'
#
loop_
_entity.id
_entity.type
_entity.pdbx_description
1 polymer ?
#
loop_
_entity_poly.entity_id
_entity_poly.type
_entity_poly.pdbx_seq_one_letter_code
_entity_poly.pdbx_strand_id
1 'polypeptide(L)'
;MEPELLKILKEHISEQARPQGRQYSLPVIMFLSIIAILMGAKNPIEVYKWMKANAKRKEIKKLLGVEFIRIPGRSRLYDFFEIVDKDELETAFR
;
A
#
# COMPACT_ATOMS: atom_id res chain seq x y z
N MET A 1 -8.49 -4.32 15.22
CA MET A 1 -7.57 -5.44 14.97
C MET A 1 -6.96 -5.21 13.61
N GLU A 2 -5.64 -5.01 13.56
CA GLU A 2 -4.91 -4.79 12.31
C GLU A 2 -4.81 -6.13 11.54
N PRO A 3 -4.96 -6.16 10.21
CA PRO A 3 -4.75 -7.37 9.43
C PRO A 3 -3.31 -7.88 9.55
N GLU A 4 -3.13 -9.19 9.69
CA GLU A 4 -1.81 -9.81 9.78
C GLU A 4 -0.90 -9.43 8.60
N LEU A 5 -1.45 -9.40 7.38
CA LEU A 5 -0.71 -8.96 6.19
C LEU A 5 -0.19 -7.52 6.34
N LEU A 6 -0.99 -6.60 6.88
CA LEU A 6 -0.54 -5.22 7.06
C LEU A 6 0.57 -5.13 8.12
N LYS A 7 0.46 -5.94 9.18
CA LYS A 7 1.48 -6.04 10.22
C LYS A 7 2.81 -6.55 9.66
N ILE A 8 2.79 -7.67 8.93
CA ILE A 8 3.97 -8.24 8.25
C ILE A 8 4.65 -7.19 7.35
N LEU A 9 3.86 -6.47 6.54
CA LEU A 9 4.40 -5.43 5.66
C LEU A 9 5.02 -4.27 6.44
N LYS A 10 4.44 -3.87 7.58
CA LYS A 10 5.02 -2.81 8.44
C LYS A 10 6.31 -3.25 9.13
N GLU A 11 6.46 -4.53 9.43
CA GLU A 11 7.64 -5.08 10.08
C GLU A 11 8.82 -5.24 9.12
N HIS A 12 8.55 -5.63 7.87
CA HIS A 12 9.59 -6.02 6.92
C HIS A 12 9.86 -5.00 5.82
N ILE A 13 8.89 -4.14 5.46
CA ILE A 13 9.07 -3.17 4.38
C ILE A 13 9.53 -1.83 4.95
N SER A 14 10.75 -1.45 4.59
CA SER A 14 11.32 -0.17 5.01
C SER A 14 10.63 0.99 4.33
N GLU A 15 10.30 2.01 5.11
CA GLU A 15 9.79 3.25 4.56
C GLU A 15 10.90 4.06 3.88
N GLN A 16 10.91 4.08 2.56
CA GLN A 16 12.01 4.69 1.80
C GLN A 16 11.93 6.22 1.65
N ALA A 17 10.77 6.82 1.91
CA ALA A 17 10.62 8.28 1.84
C ALA A 17 11.05 8.96 3.14
N ARG A 18 11.73 10.12 3.07
CA ARG A 18 12.12 10.91 4.25
C ARG A 18 10.90 11.26 5.12
N PRO A 19 10.98 11.17 6.46
CA PRO A 19 9.82 11.38 7.35
C PRO A 19 9.11 12.73 7.16
N GLN A 20 9.88 13.81 6.94
CA GLN A 20 9.38 15.19 6.85
C GLN A 20 8.50 15.45 5.60
N GLY A 21 8.53 14.56 4.60
CA GLY A 21 7.70 14.65 3.39
C GLY A 21 6.76 13.46 3.18
N ARG A 22 6.68 12.55 4.16
CA ARG A 22 5.97 11.28 4.01
C ARG A 22 4.46 11.51 4.11
N GLN A 23 3.82 11.58 2.94
CA GLN A 23 2.35 11.68 2.82
C GLN A 23 1.65 10.32 2.76
N TYR A 24 2.43 9.25 2.55
CA TYR A 24 1.95 7.89 2.29
C TYR A 24 2.87 6.92 3.02
N SER A 25 2.30 5.90 3.67
CA SER A 25 3.07 4.79 4.23
C SER A 25 3.24 3.71 3.16
N LEU A 26 4.49 3.34 2.85
CA LEU A 26 4.78 2.33 1.82
C LEU A 26 4.11 0.97 2.13
N PRO A 27 4.19 0.42 3.36
CA PRO A 27 3.42 -0.76 3.76
C PRO A 27 1.92 -0.66 3.48
N VAL A 28 1.30 0.50 3.75
CA VAL A 28 -0.14 0.72 3.51
C VAL A 28 -0.45 0.74 2.01
N ILE A 29 0.40 1.37 1.20
CA ILE A 29 0.22 1.39 -0.26
C ILE A 29 0.40 -0.02 -0.85
N MET A 30 1.36 -0.79 -0.36
CA MET A 30 1.55 -2.19 -0.78
C MET A 30 0.35 -3.05 -0.39
N PHE A 31 -0.11 -2.92 0.84
CA PHE A 31 -1.30 -3.62 1.32
C PHE A 31 -2.53 -3.37 0.43
N LEU A 32 -2.80 -2.09 0.12
CA LEU A 32 -3.90 -1.71 -0.78
C LEU A 32 -3.68 -2.20 -2.22
N SER A 33 -2.43 -2.26 -2.68
CA SER A 33 -2.09 -2.80 -3.99
C SER A 33 -2.38 -4.29 -4.07
N ILE A 34 -2.03 -5.06 -3.02
CA ILE A 34 -2.33 -6.49 -2.93
C ILE A 34 -3.84 -6.72 -2.95
N ILE A 35 -4.63 -5.96 -2.18
CA ILE A 35 -6.09 -6.07 -2.26
C ILE A 35 -6.59 -5.78 -3.67
N ALA A 36 -6.10 -4.72 -4.33
CA ALA A 36 -6.51 -4.42 -5.70
C ALA A 36 -6.21 -5.57 -6.67
N ILE A 37 -5.05 -6.21 -6.54
CA ILE A 37 -4.63 -7.35 -7.36
C ILE A 37 -5.52 -8.56 -7.08
N LEU A 38 -5.81 -8.87 -5.81
CA LEU A 38 -6.75 -9.93 -5.42
C LEU A 38 -8.18 -9.68 -5.95
N MET A 39 -8.55 -8.41 -6.13
CA MET A 39 -9.82 -7.99 -6.74
C MET A 39 -9.76 -7.93 -8.28
N GLY A 40 -8.67 -8.38 -8.89
CA GLY A 40 -8.53 -8.56 -10.34
C GLY A 40 -7.76 -7.46 -11.08
N ALA A 41 -7.14 -6.51 -10.38
CA ALA A 41 -6.27 -5.52 -11.04
C ALA A 41 -5.01 -6.20 -11.61
N LYS A 42 -4.74 -5.99 -12.91
CA LYS A 42 -3.66 -6.67 -13.65
C LYS A 42 -2.43 -5.81 -13.90
N ASN A 43 -2.53 -4.51 -13.65
CA ASN A 43 -1.46 -3.56 -13.92
C ASN A 43 -1.54 -2.37 -12.95
N PRO A 44 -0.46 -1.56 -12.82
CA PRO A 44 -0.44 -0.43 -11.91
C PRO A 44 -1.55 0.61 -12.14
N ILE A 45 -2.03 0.77 -13.37
CA ILE A 45 -3.13 1.70 -13.70
C ILE A 45 -4.43 1.21 -13.06
N GLU A 46 -4.71 -0.08 -13.16
CA GLU A 46 -5.88 -0.71 -12.54
C GLU A 46 -5.80 -0.66 -11.01
N VAL A 47 -4.62 -0.87 -10.44
CA VAL A 47 -4.40 -0.69 -8.99
C VAL A 47 -4.72 0.74 -8.57
N TYR A 48 -4.20 1.75 -9.30
CA TYR A 48 -4.51 3.15 -9.04
C TYR A 48 -6.01 3.45 -9.10
N LYS A 49 -6.70 2.95 -10.15
CA LYS A 49 -8.15 3.10 -10.31
C LYS A 49 -8.90 2.47 -9.14
N TRP A 50 -8.51 1.26 -8.74
CA TRP A 50 -9.11 0.56 -7.61
C TRP A 50 -8.92 1.34 -6.30
N MET A 51 -7.71 1.81 -6.01
CA MET A 51 -7.43 2.60 -4.80
C MET A 51 -8.26 3.89 -4.75
N LYS A 52 -8.34 4.62 -5.88
CA LYS A 52 -9.12 5.85 -5.97
C LYS A 52 -10.61 5.61 -5.68
N ALA A 53 -11.14 4.47 -6.12
CA ALA A 53 -12.55 4.11 -5.94
C ALA A 53 -12.86 3.54 -4.54
N ASN A 54 -11.91 2.86 -3.90
CA ASN A 54 -12.20 2.03 -2.73
C ASN A 54 -11.50 2.45 -1.43
N ALA A 55 -10.31 3.06 -1.49
CA ALA A 55 -9.49 3.23 -0.30
C ALA A 55 -10.10 4.18 0.75
N LYS A 56 -10.99 5.09 0.33
CA LYS A 56 -11.69 6.02 1.24
C LYS A 56 -12.95 5.43 1.89
N ARG A 57 -13.35 4.21 1.54
CA ARG A 57 -14.51 3.54 2.14
C ARG A 57 -14.30 3.30 3.63
N LYS A 58 -15.38 3.34 4.43
CA LYS A 58 -15.33 3.22 5.89
C LYS A 58 -14.67 1.91 6.32
N GLU A 59 -14.95 0.84 5.60
CA GLU A 59 -14.44 -0.50 5.87
C GLU A 59 -12.92 -0.57 5.71
N ILE A 60 -12.40 0.01 4.63
CA ILE A 60 -10.96 0.08 4.38
C ILE A 60 -10.26 0.94 5.44
N LYS A 61 -10.82 2.11 5.75
CA LYS A 61 -10.30 2.98 6.82
C LYS A 61 -10.26 2.30 8.19
N LYS A 62 -11.35 1.61 8.54
CA LYS A 62 -11.45 0.83 9.79
C LYS A 62 -10.41 -0.29 9.84
N LEU A 63 -10.22 -0.97 8.71
CA LEU A 63 -9.25 -2.05 8.57
C LEU A 63 -7.80 -1.54 8.70
N LEU A 64 -7.51 -0.36 8.15
CA LEU A 64 -6.20 0.30 8.28
C LEU A 64 -6.00 1.01 9.63
N GLY A 65 -7.04 1.15 10.45
CA GLY A 65 -6.98 1.89 11.72
C GLY A 65 -6.75 3.40 11.56
N VAL A 66 -7.17 3.99 10.43
CA VAL A 66 -6.95 5.42 10.12
C VAL A 66 -8.25 6.17 9.86
N GLU A 67 -8.30 7.45 10.25
CA GLU A 67 -9.43 8.34 9.93
C GLU A 67 -9.34 8.90 8.50
N PHE A 68 -8.12 9.20 8.08
CA PHE A 68 -7.80 9.79 6.78
C PHE A 68 -6.79 8.95 6.05
N ILE A 69 -7.01 8.81 4.75
CA ILE A 69 -6.05 8.20 3.84
C ILE A 69 -5.86 9.10 2.63
N ARG A 70 -4.59 9.36 2.33
CA ARG A 70 -4.18 10.00 1.09
C ARG A 70 -3.67 8.92 0.16
N ILE A 71 -4.16 8.91 -1.08
CA ILE A 71 -3.71 7.97 -2.11
C ILE A 71 -2.68 8.68 -2.98
N PRO A 72 -1.55 8.04 -3.33
CA PRO A 72 -0.57 8.63 -4.21
C PRO A 72 -1.18 8.97 -5.57
N GLY A 73 -0.60 9.98 -6.23
CA GLY A 73 -0.85 10.21 -7.65
C GLY A 73 -0.40 8.99 -8.48
N ARG A 74 -0.92 8.88 -9.71
CA ARG A 74 -0.62 7.75 -10.59
C ARG A 74 0.88 7.51 -10.74
N SER A 75 1.66 8.52 -11.10
CA SER A 75 3.11 8.38 -11.26
C SER A 75 3.78 7.94 -9.97
N ARG A 76 3.37 8.50 -8.83
CA ARG A 76 3.94 8.12 -7.53
C ARG A 76 3.66 6.67 -7.15
N LEU A 77 2.52 6.11 -7.58
CA LEU A 77 2.24 4.69 -7.39
C LEU A 77 3.17 3.81 -8.24
N TYR A 78 3.51 4.23 -9.45
CA TYR A 78 4.51 3.54 -10.26
C TYR A 78 5.88 3.56 -9.59
N ASP A 79 6.33 4.73 -9.11
CA ASP A 79 7.60 4.83 -8.38
C ASP A 79 7.64 3.86 -7.20
N PHE A 80 6.51 3.70 -6.49
CA PHE A 80 6.45 2.76 -5.37
C PHE A 80 6.72 1.32 -5.81
N PHE A 81 6.22 0.87 -6.96
CA PHE A 81 6.50 -0.47 -7.44
C PHE A 81 7.94 -0.67 -7.92
N GLU A 82 8.63 0.40 -8.31
CA GLU A 82 10.03 0.33 -8.74
C GLU A 82 11.01 0.34 -7.56
N ILE A 83 10.67 1.05 -6.49
CA ILE A 83 11.59 1.24 -5.35
C ILE A 83 11.47 0.15 -4.28
N VAL A 84 10.39 -0.64 -4.27
CA VAL A 84 10.21 -1.71 -3.28
C VAL A 84 11.35 -2.71 -3.38
N ASP A 85 12.00 -2.95 -2.24
CA ASP A 85 13.12 -3.87 -2.13
C ASP A 85 12.63 -5.32 -2.27
N LYS A 86 13.30 -6.09 -3.12
CA LYS A 86 12.92 -7.47 -3.43
C LYS A 86 13.26 -8.45 -2.30
N ASP A 87 14.34 -8.20 -1.58
CA ASP A 87 14.80 -9.05 -0.48
C ASP A 87 13.90 -8.81 0.75
N GLU A 88 13.50 -7.56 1.01
CA GLU A 88 12.48 -7.23 2.02
C GLU A 88 11.14 -7.89 1.71
N LEU A 89 10.71 -7.83 0.44
CA LEU A 89 9.51 -8.50 -0.03
C LEU A 89 9.58 -10.01 0.19
N GLU A 90 10.67 -10.65 -0.24
CA GLU A 90 10.83 -12.09 -0.11
C GLU A 90 10.82 -12.51 1.37
N THR A 91 11.50 -11.76 2.23
CA THR A 91 11.49 -11.99 3.68
C THR A 91 10.09 -11.84 4.27
N ALA A 92 9.31 -10.85 3.82
CA ALA A 92 7.94 -10.64 4.29
C ALA A 92 6.99 -11.80 3.96
N PHE A 93 7.25 -12.58 2.91
CA PHE A 93 6.34 -13.61 2.41
C PHE A 93 6.86 -15.06 2.51
N ARG A 94 8.04 -15.28 3.10
CA ARG A 94 8.60 -16.60 3.40
C ARG A 94 8.31 -17.04 4.82
#